data_AF-A0A9Q9D8U7-F1
#
_entry.id   AF-A0A9Q9D8U7-F1
#
_cell.length_a   1.000
_cell.length_b   1.000
_cell.length_c   1.000
_cell.angle_alpha   90.00
_cell.angle_beta   90.00
_cell.angle_gamma   90.00
#
_symmetry.space_group_name_H-M   'P 1'
#
loop_
_entity.id
_entity.type
_entity.pdbx_description
1 polymer ?
#
loop_
_entity_poly.entity_id
_entity_poly.type
_entity_poly.pdbx_seq_one_letter_code
_entity_poly.pdbx_strand_id
1 'polypeptide(L)'
;MTTISPTSNVALEILRRTTAEAEEKAGSADSANNILKAANGVSAEPGRATTQAQGAINNSILELKARADAFVGTALELLNSDRFRSNDPNVKAVLKEILNEQGEIFAGRVEAELLNNPGLRHEEAIANALTATVRGNRSRFAETEIVLGYKLKTAGDQLHYVADAEGYSSGQFLADAQNEARIGLDIAQKARANAKDDAALAAALKAEEEAERIYRRTQQSVSDWNGYWTKKFGWPEAR
;
A
#
# COMPACT_ATOMS: atom_id res chain seq x y z
N MET A 1 -8.91 -23.52 -10.08
CA MET A 1 -8.25 -23.78 -8.78
C MET A 1 -7.47 -22.53 -8.44
N THR A 2 -7.99 -21.74 -7.51
CA THR A 2 -7.37 -20.48 -7.10
C THR A 2 -7.03 -20.63 -5.62
N THR A 3 -5.73 -20.62 -5.35
CA THR A 3 -5.11 -20.67 -4.04
C THR A 3 -5.39 -19.37 -3.29
N ILE A 4 -6.07 -19.48 -2.16
CA ILE A 4 -6.24 -18.37 -1.20
C ILE A 4 -4.97 -18.35 -0.35
N SER A 5 -4.15 -17.31 -0.50
CA SER A 5 -3.07 -17.02 0.46
C SER A 5 -3.65 -16.49 1.78
N PRO A 6 -3.04 -16.80 2.93
CA PRO A 6 -3.63 -16.57 4.24
C PRO A 6 -3.31 -15.17 4.75
N THR A 7 -4.28 -14.26 4.70
CA THR A 7 -4.27 -13.06 5.54
C THR A 7 -4.94 -13.35 6.88
N SER A 8 -4.22 -13.02 7.96
CA SER A 8 -4.64 -12.94 9.37
C SER A 8 -4.26 -14.12 10.28
N ASN A 9 -2.97 -14.20 10.63
CA ASN A 9 -2.48 -14.99 11.77
C ASN A 9 -2.52 -14.23 13.12
N VAL A 10 -2.80 -12.92 13.13
CA VAL A 10 -2.72 -12.10 14.34
C VAL A 10 -3.82 -12.46 15.36
N ALA A 11 -5.03 -12.78 14.88
CA ALA A 11 -6.12 -13.22 15.75
C ALA A 11 -5.86 -14.62 16.38
N LEU A 12 -5.17 -15.50 15.65
CA LEU A 12 -4.76 -16.83 16.15
C LEU A 12 -3.58 -16.76 17.11
N GLU A 13 -2.69 -15.79 16.95
CA GLU A 13 -1.52 -15.58 17.81
C GLU A 13 -1.91 -15.04 19.19
N ILE A 14 -2.95 -14.20 19.26
CA ILE A 14 -3.54 -13.73 20.52
C ILE A 14 -4.26 -14.87 21.25
N LEU A 15 -5.02 -15.70 20.53
CA LEU A 15 -5.69 -16.89 21.09
C LEU A 15 -4.70 -17.93 21.63
N ARG A 16 -3.53 -18.10 20.99
CA ARG A 16 -2.46 -19.01 21.45
C ARG A 16 -1.73 -18.51 22.70
N ARG A 17 -1.65 -17.19 22.93
CA ARG A 17 -1.04 -16.65 24.16
C ARG A 17 -1.93 -16.83 25.40
N THR A 18 -3.24 -17.03 25.23
CA THR A 18 -4.16 -17.27 26.34
C THR A 18 -4.27 -18.74 26.77
N THR A 19 -3.60 -19.68 26.08
CA THR A 19 -3.71 -21.13 26.36
C THR A 19 -2.40 -21.81 26.80
N ALA A 20 -1.33 -21.06 27.06
CA ALA A 20 -0.08 -21.54 27.64
C ALA A 20 0.20 -20.67 28.89
N GLU A 21 0.35 -21.13 30.13
CA GLU A 21 0.67 -22.43 30.72
C GLU A 21 -0.10 -22.55 32.07
N ALA A 22 -0.64 -23.73 32.39
CA ALA A 22 -0.87 -24.13 33.78
C ALA A 22 0.15 -25.24 34.07
N GLU A 23 1.22 -24.90 34.78
CA GLU A 23 2.25 -25.86 35.20
C GLU A 23 1.63 -26.99 36.06
N GLU A 24 1.87 -28.22 35.64
CA GLU A 24 1.66 -29.41 36.46
C GLU A 24 2.61 -29.41 37.67
N LYS A 25 2.03 -29.44 38.88
CA LYS A 25 2.64 -30.16 40.00
C LYS A 25 1.63 -31.10 40.65
N ALA A 26 2.03 -32.36 40.72
CA ALA A 26 1.28 -33.49 41.23
C ALA A 26 1.03 -33.43 42.75
N GLY A 27 -0.11 -33.97 43.18
CA GLY A 27 -0.28 -34.54 44.52
C GLY A 27 -1.54 -34.11 45.26
N SER A 28 -2.59 -34.95 45.22
CA SER A 28 -3.46 -35.33 46.35
C SER A 28 -4.89 -35.61 45.89
N ALA A 29 -5.37 -36.81 46.23
CA ALA A 29 -6.57 -37.44 45.73
C ALA A 29 -7.87 -36.97 46.43
N ASP A 30 -8.26 -35.70 46.24
CA ASP A 30 -9.55 -35.20 46.76
C ASP A 30 -10.31 -34.22 45.84
N SER A 31 -9.87 -34.05 44.59
CA SER A 31 -10.47 -33.07 43.66
C SER A 31 -11.65 -33.59 42.83
N ALA A 32 -11.92 -34.91 42.80
CA ALA A 32 -13.02 -35.47 42.02
C ALA A 32 -14.41 -35.07 42.57
N ASN A 33 -14.52 -34.78 43.87
CA ASN A 33 -15.79 -34.42 44.50
C ASN A 33 -16.17 -32.93 44.35
N ASN A 34 -15.22 -32.08 43.97
CA ASN A 34 -15.47 -30.65 43.72
C ASN A 34 -15.82 -30.34 42.27
N ILE A 35 -15.41 -31.19 41.31
CA ILE A 35 -15.76 -31.02 39.89
C ILE A 35 -17.25 -31.32 39.65
N LEU A 36 -17.82 -32.30 40.35
CA LEU A 36 -19.25 -32.65 40.24
C LEU A 36 -20.19 -31.61 40.90
N LYS A 37 -19.70 -30.81 41.85
CA LYS A 37 -20.48 -29.69 42.42
C LYS A 37 -20.44 -28.42 41.59
N ALA A 38 -19.42 -28.24 40.75
CA ALA A 38 -19.36 -27.14 39.79
C ALA A 38 -20.28 -27.36 38.56
N ALA A 39 -20.65 -28.60 38.26
CA ALA A 39 -21.46 -28.95 37.09
C ALA A 39 -22.96 -28.60 37.22
N ASN A 40 -23.47 -28.35 38.43
CA ASN A 40 -24.88 -28.00 38.67
C ASN A 40 -25.13 -26.51 38.98
N GLY A 41 -24.11 -25.67 38.89
CA GLY A 41 -24.22 -24.22 39.05
C GLY A 41 -23.98 -23.52 37.71
N VAL A 42 -24.95 -23.58 36.79
CA VAL A 42 -24.94 -22.75 35.58
C VAL A 42 -25.12 -21.29 36.00
N SER A 43 -24.02 -20.63 36.34
CA SER A 43 -23.95 -19.17 36.39
C SER A 43 -24.02 -18.68 34.95
N ALA A 44 -25.12 -18.03 34.59
CA ALA A 44 -25.33 -17.40 33.29
C ALA A 44 -24.54 -16.08 33.11
N GLU A 45 -23.80 -15.64 34.14
CA GLU A 45 -22.95 -14.45 34.05
C GLU A 45 -21.55 -14.83 33.56
N PRO A 46 -21.03 -14.16 32.49
CA PRO A 46 -19.66 -14.34 32.08
C PRO A 46 -18.74 -14.06 33.28
N GLY A 47 -17.84 -14.99 33.59
CA GLY A 47 -16.85 -14.79 34.65
C GLY A 47 -16.01 -13.54 34.38
N ARG A 48 -15.46 -12.93 35.44
CA ARG A 48 -14.68 -11.68 35.37
C ARG A 48 -13.61 -11.67 34.26
N ALA A 49 -12.95 -12.80 34.02
CA ALA A 49 -11.98 -12.96 32.94
C ALA A 49 -12.62 -12.86 31.53
N THR A 50 -13.80 -13.46 31.33
CA THR A 50 -14.57 -13.38 30.09
C THR A 50 -15.06 -11.96 29.83
N THR A 51 -15.55 -11.26 30.87
CA THR A 51 -15.97 -9.85 30.75
C THR A 51 -14.79 -8.92 30.44
N GLN A 52 -13.62 -9.15 31.06
CA GLN A 52 -12.40 -8.38 30.77
C GLN A 52 -11.89 -8.62 29.35
N ALA A 53 -11.88 -9.89 28.90
CA ALA A 53 -11.50 -10.23 27.53
C ALA A 53 -12.47 -9.64 26.50
N GLN A 54 -13.78 -9.71 26.74
CA GLN A 54 -14.79 -9.06 25.89
C GLN A 54 -14.63 -7.54 25.87
N GLY A 55 -14.35 -6.91 27.01
CA GLY A 55 -14.07 -5.47 27.09
C GLY A 55 -12.83 -5.07 26.30
N ALA A 56 -11.74 -5.84 26.40
CA ALA A 56 -10.52 -5.60 25.63
C ALA A 56 -10.75 -5.77 24.12
N ILE A 57 -11.50 -6.79 23.70
CA ILE A 57 -11.86 -7.01 22.29
C ILE A 57 -12.71 -5.84 21.77
N ASN A 58 -13.73 -5.43 22.52
CA ASN A 58 -14.60 -4.33 22.12
C ASN A 58 -13.82 -3.00 21.99
N ASN A 59 -12.92 -2.72 22.94
CA ASN A 59 -12.05 -1.54 22.86
C ASN A 59 -11.13 -1.60 21.64
N SER A 60 -10.49 -2.73 21.38
CA SER A 60 -9.64 -2.91 20.20
C SER A 60 -10.41 -2.72 18.89
N ILE A 61 -11.66 -3.21 18.80
CA ILE A 61 -12.51 -3.03 17.61
C ILE A 61 -12.88 -1.54 17.44
N LEU A 62 -13.20 -0.84 18.53
CA LEU A 62 -13.50 0.59 18.51
C LEU A 62 -12.28 1.41 18.07
N GLU A 63 -11.08 1.07 18.55
CA GLU A 63 -9.83 1.72 18.15
C GLU A 63 -9.51 1.51 16.67
N LEU A 64 -9.67 0.27 16.15
CA LEU A 64 -9.49 -0.03 14.73
C LEU A 64 -10.48 0.76 13.87
N LYS A 65 -11.75 0.84 14.29
CA LYS A 65 -12.76 1.63 13.58
C LYS A 65 -12.45 3.11 13.58
N ALA A 66 -12.10 3.69 14.74
CA ALA A 66 -11.75 5.10 14.86
C ALA A 66 -10.52 5.44 13.98
N ARG A 67 -9.54 4.54 13.89
CA ARG A 67 -8.39 4.70 13.01
C ARG A 67 -8.78 4.63 11.53
N ALA A 68 -9.62 3.66 11.15
CA ALA A 68 -10.12 3.55 9.79
C ALA A 68 -10.88 4.82 9.37
N ASP A 69 -11.77 5.32 10.24
CA ASP A 69 -12.51 6.57 10.03
C ASP A 69 -11.56 7.78 9.89
N ALA A 70 -10.46 7.81 10.66
CA ALA A 70 -9.45 8.87 10.54
C ALA A 70 -8.71 8.84 9.18
N PHE A 71 -8.38 7.66 8.66
CA PHE A 71 -7.80 7.54 7.32
C PHE A 71 -8.76 7.99 6.24
N VAL A 72 -10.03 7.55 6.32
CA VAL A 72 -11.07 7.97 5.37
C VAL A 72 -11.28 9.49 5.43
N GLY A 73 -11.36 10.07 6.63
CA GLY A 73 -11.47 11.53 6.83
C GLY A 73 -10.32 12.29 6.18
N THR A 74 -9.09 11.86 6.42
CA THR A 74 -7.89 12.48 5.83
C THR A 74 -7.88 12.38 4.30
N ALA A 75 -8.28 11.23 3.76
CA ALA A 75 -8.40 11.03 2.32
C ALA A 75 -9.46 11.95 1.69
N LEU A 76 -10.63 12.10 2.34
CA LEU A 76 -11.67 13.01 1.90
C LEU A 76 -11.22 14.47 1.94
N GLU A 77 -10.49 14.89 2.96
CA GLU A 77 -9.87 16.22 3.03
C GLU A 77 -8.89 16.45 1.88
N LEU A 78 -8.02 15.48 1.59
CA LEU A 78 -7.09 15.55 0.47
C LEU A 78 -7.83 15.70 -0.87
N LEU A 79 -8.82 14.84 -1.13
CA LEU A 79 -9.65 14.89 -2.35
C LEU A 79 -10.40 16.23 -2.47
N ASN A 80 -10.78 16.84 -1.36
CA ASN A 80 -11.45 18.13 -1.33
C ASN A 80 -10.53 19.32 -1.59
N SER A 81 -9.24 19.17 -1.31
CA SER A 81 -8.25 20.24 -1.49
C SER A 81 -7.83 20.45 -2.95
N ASP A 82 -7.14 21.56 -3.20
CA ASP A 82 -6.45 21.88 -4.45
C ASP A 82 -5.18 21.03 -4.69
N ARG A 83 -4.79 20.26 -3.68
CA ARG A 83 -3.63 19.35 -3.69
C ARG A 83 -3.92 18.01 -4.34
N PHE A 84 -5.18 17.71 -4.62
CA PHE A 84 -5.57 16.58 -5.45
C PHE A 84 -6.01 17.07 -6.83
N ARG A 85 -5.45 16.46 -7.88
CA ARG A 85 -5.77 16.75 -9.28
C ARG A 85 -5.96 15.45 -10.04
N SER A 86 -6.83 15.47 -11.03
CA SER A 86 -6.98 14.37 -11.98
C SER A 86 -7.28 14.90 -13.38
N ASN A 87 -6.91 14.14 -14.41
CA ASN A 87 -7.25 14.43 -15.79
C ASN A 87 -8.75 14.22 -16.09
N ASP A 88 -9.43 13.37 -15.32
CA ASP A 88 -10.88 13.13 -15.43
C ASP A 88 -11.62 13.88 -14.30
N PRO A 89 -12.56 14.78 -14.63
CA PRO A 89 -13.30 15.56 -13.63
C PRO A 89 -14.17 14.70 -12.68
N ASN A 90 -14.57 13.49 -13.09
CA ASN A 90 -15.45 12.62 -12.31
C ASN A 90 -14.72 11.81 -11.25
N VAL A 91 -13.40 11.64 -11.38
CA VAL A 91 -12.59 10.79 -10.47
C VAL A 91 -12.77 11.17 -9.01
N LYS A 92 -12.79 12.48 -8.69
CA LYS A 92 -13.00 12.97 -7.33
C LYS A 92 -14.35 12.55 -6.76
N ALA A 93 -15.42 12.65 -7.55
CA ALA A 93 -16.76 12.29 -7.09
C ALA A 93 -16.86 10.78 -6.86
N VAL A 94 -16.40 9.97 -7.82
CA VAL A 94 -16.43 8.51 -7.75
C VAL A 94 -15.56 7.99 -6.58
N LEU A 95 -14.38 8.56 -6.35
CA LEU A 95 -13.54 8.19 -5.21
C LEU A 95 -14.23 8.44 -3.87
N LYS A 96 -14.98 9.54 -3.72
CA LYS A 96 -15.73 9.81 -2.48
C LYS A 96 -16.83 8.79 -2.26
N GLU A 97 -17.56 8.41 -3.30
CA GLU A 97 -18.57 7.35 -3.23
C GLU A 97 -17.93 6.03 -2.79
N ILE A 98 -16.83 5.65 -3.42
CA ILE A 98 -16.10 4.43 -3.06
C ILE A 98 -15.59 4.50 -1.61
N LEU A 99 -15.07 5.63 -1.15
CA LEU A 99 -14.61 5.77 0.24
C LEU A 99 -15.75 5.63 1.26
N ASN A 100 -16.95 6.09 0.92
CA ASN A 100 -18.13 5.92 1.77
C ASN A 100 -18.63 4.47 1.79
N GLU A 101 -18.54 3.75 0.66
CA GLU A 101 -18.97 2.36 0.53
C GLU A 101 -17.92 1.35 1.04
N GLN A 102 -16.64 1.66 0.86
CA GLN A 102 -15.49 0.75 1.02
C GLN A 102 -14.41 1.33 1.96
N GLY A 103 -14.80 2.19 2.91
CA GLY A 103 -13.88 2.89 3.81
C GLY A 103 -12.94 1.96 4.59
N GLU A 104 -13.44 0.81 5.06
CA GLU A 104 -12.63 -0.20 5.76
C GLU A 104 -11.60 -0.86 4.84
N ILE A 105 -11.96 -1.15 3.59
CA ILE A 105 -11.03 -1.71 2.58
C ILE A 105 -9.93 -0.68 2.27
N PHE A 106 -10.31 0.59 2.13
CA PHE A 106 -9.36 1.68 1.93
C PHE A 106 -8.40 1.81 3.13
N ALA A 107 -8.92 1.84 4.36
CA ALA A 107 -8.12 1.93 5.58
C ALA A 107 -7.12 0.76 5.68
N GLY A 108 -7.57 -0.47 5.40
CA GLY A 108 -6.69 -1.64 5.36
C GLY A 108 -5.57 -1.53 4.33
N ARG A 109 -5.81 -0.87 3.18
CA ARG A 109 -4.76 -0.58 2.19
C ARG A 109 -3.74 0.43 2.73
N VAL A 110 -4.20 1.49 3.40
CA VAL A 110 -3.30 2.47 4.03
C VAL A 110 -2.42 1.80 5.09
N GLU A 111 -3.00 0.95 5.94
CA GLU A 111 -2.23 0.20 6.95
C GLU A 111 -1.21 -0.74 6.29
N ALA A 112 -1.60 -1.45 5.23
CA ALA A 112 -0.67 -2.30 4.49
C ALA A 112 0.50 -1.51 3.88
N GLU A 113 0.25 -0.33 3.32
CA GLU A 113 1.31 0.56 2.82
C GLU A 113 2.29 0.99 3.92
N LEU A 114 1.78 1.36 5.10
CA LEU A 114 2.59 1.76 6.24
C LEU A 114 3.39 0.60 6.84
N LEU A 115 2.81 -0.61 6.88
CA LEU A 115 3.48 -1.81 7.36
C LEU A 115 4.59 -2.27 6.42
N ASN A 116 4.32 -2.25 5.12
CA ASN A 116 5.29 -2.67 4.10
C ASN A 116 6.43 -1.65 3.93
N ASN A 117 6.16 -0.37 4.22
CA ASN A 117 7.13 0.71 4.12
C ASN A 117 7.16 1.55 5.42
N PRO A 118 7.90 1.11 6.46
CA PRO A 118 7.93 1.79 7.76
C PRO A 118 8.42 3.26 7.74
N GLY A 119 9.10 3.68 6.67
CA GLY A 119 9.54 5.06 6.46
C GLY A 119 8.52 5.93 5.69
N LEU A 120 7.42 5.37 5.21
CA LEU A 120 6.42 6.05 4.40
C LEU A 120 5.58 6.98 5.27
N ARG A 121 5.40 8.23 4.86
CA ARG A 121 4.56 9.17 5.59
C ARG A 121 3.10 8.79 5.39
N HIS A 122 2.24 9.11 6.36
CA HIS A 122 0.82 8.78 6.30
C HIS A 122 0.13 9.36 5.06
N GLU A 123 0.51 10.57 4.64
CA GLU A 123 -0.07 11.20 3.45
C GLU A 123 0.34 10.49 2.15
N GLU A 124 1.57 9.98 2.08
CA GLU A 124 2.04 9.17 0.95
C GLU A 124 1.32 7.81 0.91
N ALA A 125 1.15 7.16 2.06
CA ALA A 125 0.36 5.92 2.16
C ALA A 125 -1.09 6.12 1.72
N ILE A 126 -1.71 7.24 2.10
CA ILE A 126 -3.06 7.62 1.66
C ILE A 126 -3.11 7.86 0.15
N ALA A 127 -2.14 8.57 -0.42
CA ALA A 127 -2.06 8.79 -1.87
C ALA A 127 -1.92 7.47 -2.65
N ASN A 128 -1.02 6.58 -2.20
CA ASN A 128 -0.86 5.24 -2.77
C ASN A 128 -2.16 4.43 -2.68
N ALA A 129 -2.81 4.44 -1.52
CA ALA A 129 -4.06 3.74 -1.29
C ALA A 129 -5.20 4.29 -2.16
N LEU A 130 -5.30 5.61 -2.35
CA LEU A 130 -6.27 6.23 -3.26
C LEU A 130 -6.05 5.76 -4.69
N THR A 131 -4.80 5.76 -5.18
CA THR A 131 -4.46 5.21 -6.50
C THR A 131 -4.83 3.73 -6.61
N ALA A 132 -4.55 2.94 -5.58
CA ALA A 132 -4.92 1.52 -5.53
C ALA A 132 -6.45 1.32 -5.52
N THR A 133 -7.21 2.22 -4.88
CA THR A 133 -8.67 2.22 -4.89
C THR A 133 -9.22 2.49 -6.28
N VAL A 134 -8.64 3.41 -7.06
CA VAL A 134 -9.01 3.61 -8.48
C VAL A 134 -8.74 2.33 -9.28
N ARG A 135 -7.55 1.74 -9.14
CA ARG A 135 -7.19 0.48 -9.82
C ARG A 135 -8.15 -0.66 -9.48
N GLY A 136 -8.47 -0.83 -8.19
CA GLY A 136 -9.36 -1.88 -7.71
C GLY A 136 -10.83 -1.71 -8.13
N ASN A 137 -11.24 -0.49 -8.47
CA ASN A 137 -12.61 -0.16 -8.88
C ASN A 137 -12.65 0.35 -10.33
N ARG A 138 -11.75 -0.14 -11.19
CA ARG A 138 -11.50 0.41 -12.53
C ARG A 138 -12.76 0.56 -13.39
N SER A 139 -13.72 -0.34 -13.26
CA SER A 139 -14.99 -0.34 -14.00
C SER A 139 -15.92 0.83 -13.67
N ARG A 140 -15.67 1.56 -12.56
CA ARG A 140 -16.46 2.75 -12.16
C ARG A 140 -15.91 4.06 -12.75
N PHE A 141 -14.77 4.03 -13.43
CA PHE A 141 -14.10 5.21 -13.97
C PHE A 141 -14.05 5.18 -15.50
N ALA A 142 -13.77 6.32 -16.13
CA ALA A 142 -13.68 6.44 -17.59
C ALA A 142 -12.70 5.41 -18.19
N GLU A 143 -12.97 4.89 -19.39
CA GLU A 143 -12.18 3.82 -20.02
C GLU A 143 -10.73 4.22 -20.35
N THR A 144 -10.43 5.51 -20.43
CA THR A 144 -9.08 6.04 -20.73
C THR A 144 -8.13 5.98 -19.54
N GLU A 145 -6.83 6.14 -19.77
CA GLU A 145 -5.83 6.31 -18.69
C GLU A 145 -6.24 7.43 -17.74
N ILE A 146 -6.12 7.16 -16.44
CA ILE A 146 -6.37 8.13 -15.38
C ILE A 146 -5.03 8.55 -14.79
N VAL A 147 -4.81 9.85 -14.75
CA VAL A 147 -3.65 10.47 -14.10
C VAL A 147 -4.13 11.13 -12.83
N LEU A 148 -3.51 10.76 -11.71
CA LEU A 148 -3.79 11.29 -10.39
C LEU A 148 -2.56 12.07 -9.91
N GLY A 149 -2.76 13.34 -9.62
CA GLY A 149 -1.76 14.19 -8.99
C GLY A 149 -2.03 14.32 -7.50
N TYR A 150 -0.98 14.17 -6.68
CA TYR A 150 -0.99 14.48 -5.26
C TYR A 150 0.12 15.44 -4.88
N LYS A 151 -0.24 16.60 -4.33
CA LYS A 151 0.68 17.58 -3.73
C LYS A 151 0.75 17.36 -2.23
N LEU A 152 1.76 16.63 -1.80
CA LEU A 152 1.91 16.20 -0.41
C LEU A 152 2.59 17.31 0.41
N LYS A 153 2.20 17.50 1.68
CA LYS A 153 2.81 18.54 2.55
C LYS A 153 4.26 18.23 2.85
N THR A 154 4.54 16.94 2.93
CA THR A 154 5.75 16.39 3.53
C THR A 154 6.60 15.62 2.53
N ALA A 155 6.19 15.53 1.27
CA ALA A 155 6.91 14.82 0.22
C ALA A 155 6.82 15.63 -1.08
N GLY A 156 7.59 15.23 -2.10
CA GLY A 156 7.47 15.83 -3.42
C GLY A 156 6.08 15.60 -4.03
N ASP A 157 5.74 16.43 -5.02
CA ASP A 157 4.51 16.24 -5.81
C ASP A 157 4.59 14.87 -6.53
N GLN A 158 3.52 14.10 -6.42
CA GLN A 158 3.44 12.76 -6.99
C GLN A 158 2.45 12.72 -8.14
N LEU A 159 2.85 12.11 -9.25
CA LEU A 159 1.96 11.73 -10.35
C LEU A 159 1.85 10.21 -10.37
N HIS A 160 0.62 9.73 -10.34
CA HIS A 160 0.28 8.31 -10.40
C HIS A 160 -0.50 8.03 -11.67
N TYR A 161 -0.10 6.98 -12.37
CA TYR A 161 -0.73 6.54 -13.60
C TYR A 161 -1.55 5.27 -13.32
N VAL A 162 -2.82 5.32 -13.72
CA VAL A 162 -3.74 4.20 -13.67
C VAL A 162 -4.11 3.86 -15.10
N ALA A 163 -3.78 2.65 -15.51
CA ALA A 163 -4.02 2.17 -16.86
C ALA A 163 -5.49 2.31 -17.31
N ASP A 164 -5.66 2.41 -18.62
CA ASP A 164 -6.94 2.35 -19.30
C ASP A 164 -7.63 0.98 -19.08
N ALA A 165 -8.85 0.83 -19.60
CA ALA A 165 -9.62 -0.40 -19.45
C ALA A 165 -8.96 -1.63 -20.12
N GLU A 166 -8.06 -1.41 -21.08
CA GLU A 166 -7.32 -2.47 -21.78
C GLU A 166 -5.97 -2.78 -21.10
N GLY A 167 -5.60 -2.02 -20.07
CA GLY A 167 -4.37 -2.21 -19.31
C GLY A 167 -3.18 -1.39 -19.81
N TYR A 168 -3.39 -0.45 -20.74
CA TYR A 168 -2.32 0.44 -21.20
C TYR A 168 -2.21 1.72 -20.37
N SER A 169 -0.99 2.14 -20.08
CA SER A 169 -0.69 3.42 -19.44
C SER A 169 0.54 4.03 -20.09
N SER A 170 0.39 5.23 -20.63
CA SER A 170 1.50 5.96 -21.26
C SER A 170 2.54 6.34 -20.20
N GLY A 171 2.08 6.78 -19.03
CA GLY A 171 2.97 7.15 -17.94
C GLY A 171 3.72 5.96 -17.36
N GLN A 172 3.05 4.81 -17.17
CA GLN A 172 3.71 3.58 -16.70
C GLN A 172 4.69 3.05 -17.74
N PHE A 173 4.32 3.02 -19.02
CA PHE A 173 5.21 2.61 -20.10
C PHE A 173 6.50 3.42 -20.12
N LEU A 174 6.41 4.75 -19.96
CA LEU A 174 7.58 5.63 -19.90
C LEU A 174 8.45 5.35 -18.67
N ALA A 175 7.84 5.15 -17.50
CA ALA A 175 8.55 4.81 -16.27
C ALA A 175 9.27 3.45 -16.39
N ASP A 176 8.61 2.45 -16.97
CA ASP A 176 9.18 1.13 -17.21
C ASP A 176 10.35 1.21 -18.19
N ALA A 177 10.19 1.93 -19.31
CA ALA A 177 11.24 2.14 -20.29
C ALA A 177 12.47 2.87 -19.70
N GLN A 178 12.26 3.82 -18.79
CA GLN A 178 13.35 4.46 -18.06
C GLN A 178 14.08 3.47 -17.15
N ASN A 179 13.35 2.65 -16.40
CA ASN A 179 13.94 1.65 -15.52
C ASN A 179 14.71 0.57 -16.30
N GLU A 180 14.18 0.10 -17.44
CA GLU A 180 14.87 -0.80 -18.35
C GLU A 180 16.16 -0.18 -18.90
N ALA A 181 16.10 1.08 -19.35
CA ALA A 181 17.29 1.79 -19.81
C ALA A 181 18.35 1.96 -18.72
N ARG A 182 17.93 2.23 -17.47
CA ARG A 182 18.82 2.29 -16.30
C ARG A 182 19.51 0.95 -16.05
N ILE A 183 18.77 -0.16 -16.13
CA ILE A 183 19.32 -1.52 -16.00
C ILE A 183 20.30 -1.80 -17.14
N GLY A 184 19.98 -1.42 -18.38
CA GLY A 184 20.87 -1.54 -19.53
C GLY A 184 22.19 -0.78 -19.34
N LEU A 185 22.13 0.44 -18.78
CA LEU A 185 23.33 1.22 -18.45
C LEU A 185 24.18 0.54 -17.37
N ASP A 186 23.57 0.03 -16.30
CA ASP A 186 24.28 -0.72 -15.24
C ASP A 186 24.98 -1.98 -15.81
N ILE A 187 24.32 -2.70 -16.72
CA ILE A 187 24.93 -3.85 -17.42
C ILE A 187 26.13 -3.40 -18.26
N ALA A 188 26.01 -2.30 -19.00
CA ALA A 188 27.11 -1.78 -19.83
C ALA A 188 28.31 -1.31 -19.00
N GLN A 189 28.05 -0.63 -17.87
CA GLN A 189 29.08 -0.22 -16.91
C GLN A 189 29.81 -1.42 -16.32
N LYS A 190 29.08 -2.49 -15.96
CA LYS A 190 29.67 -3.75 -15.51
C LYS A 190 30.50 -4.42 -16.60
N ALA A 191 30.05 -4.39 -17.86
CA ALA A 191 30.82 -4.95 -18.97
C ALA A 191 32.15 -4.22 -19.17
N ARG A 192 32.16 -2.88 -19.07
CA ARG A 192 33.39 -2.08 -19.09
C ARG A 192 34.33 -2.44 -17.95
N ALA A 193 33.81 -2.53 -16.73
CA ALA A 193 34.62 -2.86 -15.55
C ALA A 193 35.27 -4.25 -15.66
N ASN A 194 34.66 -5.17 -16.41
CA ASN A 194 35.11 -6.56 -16.57
C ASN A 194 35.88 -6.82 -17.89
N ALA A 195 36.13 -5.79 -18.70
CA ALA A 195 36.86 -5.95 -19.95
C ALA A 195 38.32 -6.40 -19.69
N LYS A 196 38.77 -7.45 -20.40
CA LYS A 196 40.08 -8.09 -20.16
C LYS A 196 41.16 -7.72 -21.17
N ASP A 197 40.78 -7.13 -22.29
CA ASP A 197 41.67 -6.71 -23.35
C ASP A 197 41.17 -5.42 -24.01
N ASP A 198 42.03 -4.78 -24.81
CA ASP A 198 41.76 -3.48 -25.42
C ASP A 198 40.58 -3.52 -26.41
N ALA A 199 40.38 -4.64 -27.11
CA ALA A 199 39.27 -4.79 -28.05
C ALA A 199 37.92 -4.90 -27.31
N ALA A 200 37.88 -5.69 -26.24
CA ALA A 200 36.74 -5.80 -25.34
C ALA A 200 36.44 -4.48 -24.63
N LEU A 201 37.47 -3.74 -24.21
CA LEU A 201 37.33 -2.44 -23.57
C LEU A 201 36.76 -1.39 -24.56
N ALA A 202 37.28 -1.35 -25.79
CA ALA A 202 36.77 -0.46 -26.82
C ALA A 202 35.29 -0.75 -27.16
N ALA A 203 34.92 -2.03 -27.27
CA ALA A 203 33.53 -2.42 -27.48
C ALA A 203 32.61 -2.05 -26.30
N ALA A 204 33.08 -2.26 -25.06
CA ALA A 204 32.32 -1.95 -23.86
C ALA A 204 32.12 -0.44 -23.67
N LEU A 205 33.12 0.38 -23.97
CA LEU A 205 33.00 1.85 -23.94
C LEU A 205 31.94 2.35 -24.92
N LYS A 206 31.91 1.80 -26.14
CA LYS A 206 30.88 2.15 -27.13
C LYS A 206 29.48 1.74 -26.66
N ALA A 207 29.35 0.55 -26.07
CA ALA A 207 28.06 0.07 -25.54
C ALA A 207 27.57 0.90 -24.34
N GLU A 208 28.48 1.32 -23.45
CA GLU A 208 28.17 2.22 -22.34
C GLU A 208 27.67 3.57 -22.84
N GLU A 209 28.35 4.18 -23.82
CA GLU A 209 27.94 5.46 -24.39
C GLU A 209 26.55 5.38 -25.04
N GLU A 210 26.25 4.28 -25.74
CA GLU A 210 24.93 4.05 -26.33
C GLU A 210 23.85 3.85 -25.25
N ALA A 211 24.13 3.04 -24.23
CA ALA A 211 23.21 2.81 -23.11
C ALA A 211 22.94 4.11 -22.33
N GLU A 212 23.95 4.93 -22.09
CA GLU A 212 23.80 6.23 -21.43
C GLU A 212 22.93 7.17 -22.27
N ARG A 213 23.12 7.20 -23.59
CA ARG A 213 22.29 8.01 -24.50
C ARG A 213 20.82 7.56 -24.47
N ILE A 214 20.57 6.25 -24.42
CA ILE A 214 19.21 5.71 -24.29
C ILE A 214 18.61 6.11 -22.94
N TYR A 215 19.34 5.93 -21.84
CA TYR A 215 18.89 6.28 -20.49
C TYR A 215 18.57 7.78 -20.35
N ARG A 216 19.44 8.67 -20.84
CA ARG A 216 19.19 10.12 -20.81
C ARG A 216 17.94 10.50 -21.60
N ARG A 217 17.72 9.87 -22.75
CA ARG A 217 16.53 10.10 -23.58
C ARG A 217 15.25 9.62 -22.90
N THR A 218 15.24 8.43 -22.31
CA THR A 218 14.06 7.93 -21.60
C THR A 218 13.78 8.75 -20.34
N GLN A 219 14.82 9.16 -19.61
CA GLN A 219 14.71 10.10 -18.50
C GLN A 219 14.08 11.43 -18.93
N GLN A 220 14.52 12.00 -20.06
CA GLN A 220 13.91 13.22 -20.60
C GLN A 220 12.44 13.01 -20.96
N SER A 221 12.08 11.90 -21.62
CA SER A 221 10.68 11.61 -21.94
C SER A 221 9.78 11.50 -20.70
N VAL A 222 10.27 10.89 -19.61
CA VAL A 222 9.53 10.86 -18.34
C VAL A 222 9.40 12.26 -17.74
N SER A 223 10.48 13.04 -17.77
CA SER A 223 10.48 14.42 -17.29
C SER A 223 9.48 15.29 -18.06
N ASP A 224 9.47 15.20 -19.38
CA ASP A 224 8.57 15.94 -20.26
C ASP A 224 7.11 15.54 -20.03
N TRP A 225 6.86 14.23 -19.87
CA TRP A 225 5.52 13.70 -19.58
C TRP A 225 4.99 14.17 -18.22
N ASN A 226 5.82 14.08 -17.18
CA ASN A 226 5.48 14.58 -15.85
C ASN A 226 5.27 16.10 -15.88
N GLY A 227 6.13 16.84 -16.59
CA GLY A 227 6.02 18.29 -16.75
C GLY A 227 4.72 18.71 -17.45
N TYR A 228 4.30 17.99 -18.49
CA TYR A 228 3.01 18.20 -19.15
C TYR A 228 1.83 18.11 -18.16
N TRP A 229 1.81 17.07 -17.31
CA TRP A 229 0.74 16.88 -16.34
C TRP A 229 0.76 17.90 -15.19
N THR A 230 1.93 18.18 -14.63
CA THR A 230 2.11 19.22 -13.60
C THR A 230 1.59 20.57 -14.11
N LYS A 231 1.92 20.93 -15.35
CA LYS A 231 1.40 22.15 -16.01
C LYS A 231 -0.11 22.10 -16.22
N LYS A 232 -0.65 20.97 -16.72
CA LYS A 232 -2.10 20.76 -16.89
C LYS A 232 -2.87 20.89 -15.58
N PHE A 233 -2.25 20.50 -14.47
CA PHE A 233 -2.81 20.60 -13.13
C PHE A 233 -2.63 21.98 -12.47
N GLY A 234 -1.95 22.91 -13.14
CA GLY A 234 -1.71 24.26 -12.67
C GLY A 234 -0.72 24.33 -11.50
N TRP A 235 0.14 23.32 -11.36
CA TRP A 235 1.15 23.26 -10.33
C TRP A 235 2.46 23.88 -10.82
N PRO A 236 3.22 24.57 -9.95
CA PRO A 236 4.54 25.06 -10.32
C PRO A 236 5.44 23.88 -10.66
N GLU A 237 6.23 23.99 -11.73
CA GLU A 237 7.24 22.99 -12.04
C GLU A 237 8.20 22.85 -10.84
N ALA A 238 8.50 21.60 -10.45
CA ALA A 238 9.49 21.34 -9.42
C ALA A 238 10.83 21.94 -9.88
N ARG A 239 11.36 22.90 -9.12
CA ARG A 239 12.65 23.55 -9.37
C ARG A 239 13.80 22.64 -8.98
#